data_AF-A0A3A5V9N6-F1
#
_entry.id   AF-A0A3A5V9N6-F1
#
_cell.length_a   1.000
_cell.length_b   1.000
_cell.length_c   1.000
_cell.angle_alpha   90.00
_cell.angle_beta   90.00
_cell.angle_gamma   90.00
#
_symmetry.space_group_name_H-M   'P 1'
#
loop_
_entity.id
_entity.type
_entity.pdbx_description
1 polymer ?
#
loop_
_entity_poly.entity_id
_entity_poly.type
_entity_poly.pdbx_seq_one_letter_code
_entity_poly.pdbx_strand_id
1 'polypeptide(L)'
;MRIHNNELAGAGEGSGIAVYSSKAEIHNNDIGPIGGWNGLWLLGSFDVRAENNSISDTAREPILAGEYGTQAPSPTPARLYLANNSISTSGSGECSSQKWWGGSFTCPAIMAHRSGVTIVDNEINAGGSADGIRATGALLDVRRNIFNVQGTGAIMQHYDSGFADSQQYGTLAFFTNNEWNGVSVTYNVSKSSVTVQSEYIPSPPPDEHPVLLSWSDQEAWVLNGWQNGVIPHEVRACDTCDDFTPYNFPLAINMDNNSTVFTFSNLSNLDLSKVKIETQPTKYAVQVQRAELVRFQTLVNGQRVENANVLIEDALGNDLYSLETDSDGYTPWFSLASNFHLDFRGLAGGDNPDGFADDEFEDSCSDGEDNDGDLLLDTDDPDCDYSAGTRELSLYRYTAYRFGYGIDSGEFTLSDTTYQDTLFLDNDPPSVSVIQN
;
A
#
# COMPACT_ATOMS: atom_id res chain seq x y z
N MET A 1 -12.83 -22.45 -10.83
CA MET A 1 -12.29 -23.83 -10.71
C MET A 1 -11.91 -24.08 -9.25
N ARG A 2 -12.00 -25.31 -8.74
CA ARG A 2 -11.51 -25.67 -7.40
C ARG A 2 -10.39 -26.68 -7.52
N ILE A 3 -9.24 -26.40 -6.89
CA ILE A 3 -8.04 -27.25 -6.88
C ILE A 3 -7.66 -27.46 -5.43
N HIS A 4 -7.85 -28.66 -4.90
CA HIS A 4 -7.61 -28.89 -3.48
C HIS A 4 -7.10 -30.29 -3.13
N ASN A 5 -6.34 -30.39 -2.05
CA ASN A 5 -5.81 -31.66 -1.51
C ASN A 5 -4.98 -32.44 -2.53
N ASN A 6 -4.14 -31.75 -3.30
CA ASN A 6 -3.23 -32.36 -4.28
C ASN A 6 -1.77 -32.28 -3.81
N GLU A 7 -0.97 -33.23 -4.28
CA GLU A 7 0.49 -33.19 -4.23
C GLU A 7 0.99 -32.95 -5.66
N LEU A 8 1.66 -31.83 -5.90
CA LEU A 8 2.09 -31.36 -7.21
C LEU A 8 3.62 -31.20 -7.21
N ALA A 9 4.34 -32.13 -7.84
CA ALA A 9 5.79 -32.16 -7.86
C ALA A 9 6.35 -32.57 -9.23
N GLY A 10 7.60 -32.22 -9.50
CA GLY A 10 8.38 -32.75 -10.63
C GLY A 10 8.06 -32.10 -11.99
N ALA A 11 7.33 -30.98 -12.02
CA ALA A 11 7.13 -30.21 -13.23
C ALA A 11 8.48 -29.62 -13.69
N GLY A 12 9.11 -30.24 -14.70
CA GLY A 12 10.45 -29.85 -15.18
C GLY A 12 10.48 -28.74 -16.21
N GLU A 13 9.34 -28.45 -16.86
CA GLU A 13 9.22 -27.41 -17.91
C GLU A 13 8.04 -26.46 -17.67
N GLY A 14 7.37 -26.55 -16.52
CA GLY A 14 6.16 -25.77 -16.21
C GLY A 14 6.09 -25.30 -14.77
N SER A 15 5.01 -24.58 -14.47
CA SER A 15 4.65 -24.15 -13.11
C SER A 15 3.81 -25.23 -12.41
N GLY A 16 3.74 -25.18 -11.08
CA GLY A 16 2.90 -26.08 -10.30
C GLY A 16 1.42 -25.93 -10.65
N ILE A 17 0.89 -24.71 -10.53
CA ILE A 17 -0.45 -24.34 -11.00
C ILE A 17 -0.36 -23.06 -11.81
N ALA A 18 -0.90 -23.10 -13.03
CA ALA A 18 -1.07 -21.92 -13.86
C ALA A 18 -2.55 -21.57 -14.02
N VAL A 19 -2.92 -20.31 -13.83
CA VAL A 19 -4.29 -19.80 -14.04
C VAL A 19 -4.21 -18.66 -15.04
N TYR A 20 -4.88 -18.82 -16.18
CA TYR A 20 -4.94 -17.81 -17.23
C TYR A 20 -6.37 -17.31 -17.41
N SER A 21 -6.58 -16.00 -17.20
CA SER A 21 -7.87 -15.31 -17.40
C SER A 21 -9.08 -16.06 -16.81
N SER A 22 -8.98 -16.48 -15.55
CA SER A 22 -9.98 -17.34 -14.91
C SER A 22 -10.09 -17.14 -13.40
N LYS A 23 -11.17 -17.68 -12.82
CA LYS A 23 -11.38 -17.72 -11.37
C LYS A 23 -10.99 -19.09 -10.80
N ALA A 24 -10.18 -19.10 -9.73
CA ALA A 24 -9.75 -20.34 -9.10
C ALA A 24 -9.72 -20.26 -7.56
N GLU A 25 -10.11 -21.34 -6.91
CA GLU A 25 -9.93 -21.57 -5.47
C GLU A 25 -8.92 -22.71 -5.32
N ILE A 26 -7.76 -22.43 -4.71
CA ILE A 26 -6.59 -23.31 -4.60
C ILE A 26 -6.33 -23.56 -3.12
N HIS A 27 -6.78 -24.69 -2.57
CA HIS A 27 -6.76 -24.94 -1.13
C HIS A 27 -6.06 -26.23 -0.72
N ASN A 28 -5.26 -26.20 0.35
CA ASN A 28 -4.70 -27.41 0.96
C ASN A 28 -3.88 -28.27 -0.02
N ASN A 29 -3.10 -27.65 -0.92
CA ASN A 29 -2.21 -28.36 -1.81
C ASN A 29 -0.77 -28.33 -1.29
N ASP A 30 -0.01 -29.36 -1.61
CA ASP A 30 1.46 -29.38 -1.48
C ASP A 30 2.06 -29.24 -2.88
N ILE A 31 2.76 -28.13 -3.13
CA ILE A 31 3.24 -27.69 -4.45
C ILE A 31 4.75 -27.55 -4.38
N GLY A 32 5.47 -28.59 -4.77
CA GLY A 32 6.92 -28.62 -4.71
C GLY A 32 7.48 -30.05 -4.65
N PRO A 33 8.69 -30.29 -5.16
CA PRO A 33 9.54 -29.35 -5.88
C PRO A 33 9.06 -29.08 -7.32
N ILE A 34 9.19 -27.84 -7.79
CA ILE A 34 8.85 -27.41 -9.16
C ILE A 34 10.14 -26.97 -9.88
N GLY A 35 10.65 -27.84 -10.75
CA GLY A 35 11.92 -27.61 -11.45
C GLY A 35 11.85 -26.68 -12.66
N GLY A 36 10.66 -26.40 -13.18
CA GLY A 36 10.46 -25.61 -14.39
C GLY A 36 10.40 -24.11 -14.11
N TRP A 37 9.28 -23.65 -13.56
CA TRP A 37 8.97 -22.23 -13.38
C TRP A 37 8.50 -21.92 -11.96
N ASN A 38 7.25 -21.47 -11.81
CA ASN A 38 6.70 -20.93 -10.57
C ASN A 38 5.92 -21.99 -9.77
N GLY A 39 5.66 -21.73 -8.50
CA GLY A 39 4.66 -22.48 -7.75
C GLY A 39 3.26 -22.17 -8.29
N LEU A 40 2.87 -20.89 -8.19
CA LEU A 40 1.66 -20.34 -8.78
C LEU A 40 2.02 -19.32 -9.88
N TRP A 41 1.43 -19.49 -11.06
CA TRP A 41 1.61 -18.60 -12.21
C TRP A 41 0.26 -18.06 -12.68
N LEU A 42 -0.03 -16.80 -12.34
CA LEU A 42 -1.36 -16.19 -12.53
C LEU A 42 -1.27 -15.07 -13.57
N LEU A 43 -2.09 -15.18 -14.62
CA LEU A 43 -1.93 -14.46 -15.88
C LEU A 43 -3.25 -13.93 -16.43
N GLY A 44 -3.20 -12.83 -17.20
CA GLY A 44 -4.39 -12.14 -17.71
C GLY A 44 -5.35 -11.67 -16.60
N SER A 45 -6.65 -11.65 -16.89
CA SER A 45 -7.67 -11.20 -15.92
C SER A 45 -8.15 -12.35 -15.03
N PHE A 46 -7.56 -12.49 -13.85
CA PHE A 46 -7.83 -13.60 -12.93
C PHE A 46 -8.42 -13.15 -11.58
N ASP A 47 -9.19 -14.02 -10.91
CA ASP A 47 -9.61 -13.85 -9.51
C ASP A 47 -9.33 -15.15 -8.78
N VAL A 48 -8.23 -15.19 -8.04
CA VAL A 48 -7.69 -16.41 -7.45
C VAL A 48 -7.66 -16.29 -5.94
N ARG A 49 -8.10 -17.34 -5.26
CA ARG A 49 -7.93 -17.53 -3.83
C ARG A 49 -7.01 -18.72 -3.61
N ALA A 50 -5.87 -18.50 -2.97
CA ALA A 50 -4.88 -19.50 -2.64
C ALA A 50 -4.71 -19.55 -1.13
N GLU A 51 -5.25 -20.60 -0.51
CA GLU A 51 -5.35 -20.69 0.95
C GLU A 51 -4.81 -22.02 1.48
N ASN A 52 -4.04 -22.00 2.57
CA ASN A 52 -3.56 -23.21 3.26
C ASN A 52 -2.70 -24.13 2.37
N ASN A 53 -1.93 -23.59 1.42
CA ASN A 53 -1.03 -24.39 0.59
C ASN A 53 0.40 -24.39 1.16
N SER A 54 1.13 -25.47 0.90
CA SER A 54 2.59 -25.53 1.00
C SER A 54 3.16 -25.33 -0.39
N ILE A 55 4.07 -24.38 -0.57
CA ILE A 55 4.72 -24.09 -1.85
C ILE A 55 6.22 -24.02 -1.61
N SER A 56 6.98 -24.93 -2.21
CA SER A 56 8.41 -25.06 -1.95
C SER A 56 9.22 -25.42 -3.18
N ASP A 57 10.54 -25.16 -3.11
CA ASP A 57 11.54 -25.61 -4.07
C ASP A 57 11.17 -25.31 -5.54
N THR A 58 10.81 -24.05 -5.81
CA THR A 58 10.49 -23.57 -7.15
C THR A 58 11.74 -23.04 -7.86
N ALA A 59 11.85 -23.29 -9.16
CA ALA A 59 12.97 -22.82 -9.97
C ALA A 59 12.93 -21.31 -10.25
N ARG A 60 11.74 -20.71 -10.25
CA ARG A 60 11.48 -19.26 -10.32
C ARG A 60 10.70 -18.80 -9.09
N GLU A 61 9.98 -17.68 -9.16
CA GLU A 61 9.19 -17.18 -8.03
C GLU A 61 8.17 -18.21 -7.56
N PRO A 62 8.07 -18.47 -6.24
CA PRO A 62 6.98 -19.27 -5.70
C PRO A 62 5.61 -18.73 -6.13
N ILE A 63 5.41 -17.41 -6.04
CA ILE A 63 4.18 -16.75 -6.45
C ILE A 63 4.46 -15.67 -7.49
N LEU A 64 3.82 -15.80 -8.66
CA LEU A 64 3.77 -14.75 -9.68
C LEU A 64 2.31 -14.37 -9.97
N ALA A 65 1.93 -13.17 -9.56
CA ALA A 65 0.63 -12.56 -9.79
C ALA A 65 0.73 -11.44 -10.84
N GLY A 66 0.40 -11.76 -12.08
CA GLY A 66 0.48 -10.85 -13.22
C GLY A 66 1.71 -11.10 -14.11
N GLU A 67 1.78 -10.36 -15.21
CA GLU A 67 2.75 -10.59 -16.29
C GLU A 67 3.78 -9.48 -16.36
N TYR A 68 5.05 -9.84 -16.19
CA TYR A 68 6.16 -8.92 -16.39
C TYR A 68 7.13 -9.52 -17.44
N GLY A 69 7.36 -8.80 -18.53
CA GLY A 69 8.16 -9.29 -19.65
C GLY A 69 7.93 -8.48 -20.93
N THR A 70 8.74 -8.73 -21.96
CA THR A 70 8.68 -7.97 -23.22
C THR A 70 7.45 -8.26 -24.07
N GLN A 71 6.73 -9.35 -23.78
CA GLN A 71 5.49 -9.75 -24.45
C GLN A 71 4.27 -9.69 -23.52
N ALA A 72 4.42 -9.07 -22.34
CA ALA A 72 3.31 -8.92 -21.41
C ALA A 72 2.15 -8.16 -22.10
N PRO A 73 0.90 -8.66 -21.99
CA PRO A 73 -0.26 -8.02 -22.60
C PRO A 73 -0.53 -6.66 -21.97
N SER A 74 -1.46 -5.90 -22.57
CA SER A 74 -1.99 -4.70 -21.94
C SER A 74 -2.56 -5.02 -20.55
N PRO A 75 -2.48 -4.07 -19.59
CA PRO A 75 -2.98 -4.29 -18.24
C PRO A 75 -4.45 -4.74 -18.24
N THR A 76 -4.77 -5.72 -17.39
CA THR A 76 -6.14 -6.18 -17.17
C THR A 76 -6.37 -6.34 -15.67
N PRO A 77 -7.56 -5.96 -15.14
CA PRO A 77 -7.87 -6.17 -13.74
C PRO A 77 -7.71 -7.64 -13.34
N ALA A 78 -6.97 -7.86 -12.27
CA ALA A 78 -6.68 -9.18 -11.74
C ALA A 78 -6.46 -9.12 -10.23
N ARG A 79 -6.86 -10.18 -9.51
CA ARG A 79 -6.79 -10.27 -8.06
C ARG A 79 -6.32 -11.63 -7.55
N LEU A 80 -5.40 -11.61 -6.58
CA LEU A 80 -4.99 -12.77 -5.79
C LEU A 80 -5.30 -12.53 -4.30
N TYR A 81 -5.98 -13.47 -3.67
CA TYR A 81 -6.05 -13.62 -2.22
C TYR A 81 -5.14 -14.76 -1.80
N LEU A 82 -4.07 -14.46 -1.06
CA LEU A 82 -3.04 -15.41 -0.63
C LEU A 82 -3.06 -15.47 0.90
N ALA A 83 -3.65 -16.52 1.47
CA ALA A 83 -3.86 -16.62 2.91
C ALA A 83 -3.37 -17.94 3.55
N ASN A 84 -2.75 -17.88 4.73
CA ASN A 84 -2.40 -19.07 5.52
C ASN A 84 -1.50 -20.08 4.78
N ASN A 85 -0.67 -19.62 3.83
CA ASN A 85 0.24 -20.50 3.09
C ASN A 85 1.62 -20.57 3.75
N SER A 86 2.31 -21.69 3.57
CA SER A 86 3.74 -21.82 3.82
C SER A 86 4.46 -21.74 2.48
N ILE A 87 5.27 -20.69 2.28
CA ILE A 87 5.96 -20.42 1.03
C ILE A 87 7.46 -20.45 1.28
N SER A 88 8.20 -21.28 0.56
CA SER A 88 9.65 -21.35 0.69
C SER A 88 10.38 -21.35 -0.66
N THR A 89 11.53 -20.70 -0.67
CA THR A 89 12.49 -20.73 -1.78
C THR A 89 13.91 -20.69 -1.24
N SER A 90 14.81 -21.42 -1.91
CA SER A 90 16.25 -21.36 -1.60
C SER A 90 16.87 -20.00 -1.98
N GLY A 91 16.18 -19.20 -2.79
CA GLY A 91 16.71 -17.96 -3.37
C GLY A 91 17.86 -18.19 -4.35
N SER A 92 17.96 -19.38 -4.94
CA SER A 92 18.95 -19.68 -5.99
C SER A 92 18.42 -19.46 -7.40
N GLY A 93 17.12 -19.22 -7.56
CA GLY A 93 16.49 -18.92 -8.85
C GLY A 93 16.86 -17.52 -9.33
N GLU A 94 17.28 -17.40 -10.59
CA GLU A 94 17.44 -16.12 -11.26
C GLU A 94 16.12 -15.77 -11.96
N CYS A 95 15.70 -14.51 -11.95
CA CYS A 95 14.59 -13.95 -12.71
C CYS A 95 15.13 -12.75 -13.50
N SER A 96 14.43 -12.29 -14.53
CA SER A 96 14.94 -11.17 -15.32
C SER A 96 13.85 -10.30 -15.94
N SER A 97 14.12 -9.00 -15.96
CA SER A 97 13.31 -8.00 -16.64
C SER A 97 14.18 -6.80 -16.92
N GLN A 98 14.53 -6.59 -18.20
CA GLN A 98 15.30 -5.41 -18.58
C GLN A 98 14.51 -4.11 -18.35
N LYS A 99 13.19 -4.16 -18.56
CA LYS A 99 12.32 -2.98 -18.54
C LYS A 99 12.04 -2.49 -17.13
N TRP A 100 11.79 -3.42 -16.20
CA TRP A 100 11.32 -3.08 -14.85
C TRP A 100 12.35 -3.30 -13.76
N TRP A 101 13.31 -4.18 -13.99
CA TRP A 101 14.26 -4.59 -12.94
C TRP A 101 15.71 -4.48 -13.41
N GLY A 102 15.95 -3.74 -14.50
CA GLY A 102 17.28 -3.40 -15.02
C GLY A 102 18.11 -4.57 -15.56
N GLY A 103 17.61 -5.81 -15.53
CA GLY A 103 18.35 -7.00 -15.94
C GLY A 103 17.96 -8.25 -15.15
N SER A 104 18.95 -9.09 -14.85
CA SER A 104 18.80 -10.29 -14.01
C SER A 104 18.83 -9.94 -12.53
N PHE A 105 18.03 -10.65 -11.74
CA PHE A 105 17.92 -10.50 -10.28
C PHE A 105 17.57 -11.86 -9.64
N THR A 106 17.73 -11.99 -8.33
CA THR A 106 17.27 -13.20 -7.62
C THR A 106 15.74 -13.18 -7.54
N CYS A 107 15.08 -14.27 -7.94
CA CYS A 107 13.63 -14.36 -7.89
C CYS A 107 13.10 -14.08 -6.47
N PRO A 108 12.15 -13.15 -6.29
CA PRO A 108 11.54 -12.92 -4.98
C PRO A 108 10.60 -14.08 -4.60
N ALA A 109 10.20 -14.12 -3.33
CA ALA A 109 9.19 -15.07 -2.88
C ALA A 109 7.82 -14.78 -3.53
N ILE A 110 7.47 -13.49 -3.64
CA ILE A 110 6.21 -13.03 -4.21
C ILE A 110 6.50 -11.90 -5.21
N MET A 111 5.99 -12.05 -6.43
CA MET A 111 5.96 -10.98 -7.41
C MET A 111 4.53 -10.59 -7.76
N ALA A 112 4.22 -9.30 -7.66
CA ALA A 112 2.94 -8.69 -8.02
C ALA A 112 3.14 -7.64 -9.12
N HIS A 113 2.60 -7.88 -10.30
CA HIS A 113 2.72 -6.97 -11.44
C HIS A 113 1.34 -6.60 -11.94
N ARG A 114 0.95 -5.33 -11.80
CA ARG A 114 -0.36 -4.82 -12.26
C ARG A 114 -1.52 -5.71 -11.81
N SER A 115 -1.53 -6.08 -10.54
CA SER A 115 -2.55 -6.93 -9.93
C SER A 115 -2.86 -6.47 -8.51
N GLY A 116 -4.08 -6.72 -8.07
CA GLY A 116 -4.47 -6.59 -6.67
C GLY A 116 -4.09 -7.84 -5.90
N VAL A 117 -3.34 -7.73 -4.81
CA VAL A 117 -2.89 -8.88 -4.03
C VAL A 117 -3.13 -8.63 -2.55
N THR A 118 -3.94 -9.49 -1.94
CA THR A 118 -4.05 -9.60 -0.48
C THR A 118 -3.13 -10.74 -0.02
N ILE A 119 -2.19 -10.45 0.88
CA ILE A 119 -1.21 -11.39 1.43
C ILE A 119 -1.41 -11.41 2.94
N VAL A 120 -1.97 -12.48 3.48
CA VAL A 120 -2.39 -12.49 4.89
C VAL A 120 -2.08 -13.79 5.62
N ASP A 121 -1.55 -13.70 6.84
CA ASP A 121 -1.30 -14.86 7.71
C ASP A 121 -0.39 -15.95 7.07
N ASN A 122 0.51 -15.58 6.14
CA ASN A 122 1.43 -16.53 5.50
C ASN A 122 2.77 -16.61 6.26
N GLU A 123 3.44 -17.75 6.15
CA GLU A 123 4.84 -17.90 6.53
C GLU A 123 5.70 -17.97 5.26
N ILE A 124 6.59 -16.99 5.08
CA ILE A 124 7.46 -16.86 3.91
C ILE A 124 8.91 -17.07 4.33
N ASN A 125 9.56 -18.07 3.75
CA ASN A 125 10.96 -18.40 3.98
C ASN A 125 11.76 -18.25 2.67
N ALA A 126 12.41 -17.11 2.47
CA ALA A 126 13.21 -16.81 1.29
C ALA A 126 14.71 -16.80 1.62
N GLY A 127 15.44 -17.80 1.12
CA GLY A 127 16.89 -17.90 1.29
C GLY A 127 17.69 -16.99 0.36
N GLY A 128 19.02 -17.03 0.51
CA GLY A 128 19.95 -16.35 -0.39
C GLY A 128 19.76 -14.83 -0.40
N SER A 129 19.77 -14.23 -1.58
CA SER A 129 19.51 -12.78 -1.79
C SER A 129 18.10 -12.52 -2.33
N ALA A 130 17.17 -13.44 -2.13
CA ALA A 130 15.80 -13.25 -2.59
C ALA A 130 15.11 -12.16 -1.76
N ASP A 131 14.37 -11.29 -2.43
CA ASP A 131 13.48 -10.33 -1.77
C ASP A 131 12.17 -11.01 -1.36
N GLY A 132 11.48 -10.45 -0.37
CA GLY A 132 10.17 -10.96 0.06
C GLY A 132 9.12 -10.67 -1.00
N ILE A 133 8.89 -9.39 -1.27
CA ILE A 133 7.91 -8.90 -2.24
C ILE A 133 8.60 -8.00 -3.26
N ARG A 134 8.30 -8.21 -4.54
CA ARG A 134 8.52 -7.22 -5.60
C ARG A 134 7.21 -6.85 -6.26
N ALA A 135 6.94 -5.56 -6.33
CA ALA A 135 5.68 -5.03 -6.83
C ALA A 135 5.90 -3.96 -7.90
N THR A 136 5.05 -3.95 -8.93
CA THR A 136 5.10 -2.95 -10.01
C THR A 136 3.68 -2.55 -10.43
N GLY A 137 3.28 -1.32 -10.12
CA GLY A 137 1.93 -0.81 -10.34
C GLY A 137 0.83 -1.69 -9.71
N ALA A 138 1.11 -2.28 -8.54
CA ALA A 138 0.21 -3.22 -7.89
C ALA A 138 -0.67 -2.54 -6.82
N LEU A 139 -1.73 -3.23 -6.38
CA LEU A 139 -2.47 -2.86 -5.17
C LEU A 139 -2.22 -3.94 -4.12
N LEU A 140 -1.66 -3.61 -2.96
CA LEU A 140 -1.22 -4.61 -1.97
C LEU A 140 -1.86 -4.41 -0.60
N ASP A 141 -2.52 -5.44 -0.08
CA ASP A 141 -2.93 -5.54 1.33
C ASP A 141 -2.12 -6.65 2.01
N VAL A 142 -1.13 -6.30 2.82
CA VAL A 142 -0.15 -7.24 3.38
C VAL A 142 -0.23 -7.24 4.90
N ARG A 143 -0.74 -8.32 5.50
CA ARG A 143 -1.09 -8.34 6.92
C ARG A 143 -0.66 -9.60 7.64
N ARG A 144 -0.07 -9.46 8.83
CA ARG A 144 0.16 -10.58 9.76
C ARG A 144 0.97 -11.74 9.16
N ASN A 145 1.87 -11.45 8.22
CA ASN A 145 2.75 -12.46 7.67
C ASN A 145 4.07 -12.50 8.44
N ILE A 146 4.74 -13.65 8.39
CA ILE A 146 6.10 -13.81 8.87
C ILE A 146 7.01 -13.91 7.64
N PHE A 147 7.93 -12.97 7.48
CA PHE A 147 8.91 -12.93 6.39
C PHE A 147 10.31 -13.21 6.92
N ASN A 148 10.80 -14.43 6.71
CA ASN A 148 12.20 -14.80 6.92
C ASN A 148 12.96 -14.59 5.61
N VAL A 149 13.55 -13.41 5.43
CA VAL A 149 14.09 -12.91 4.16
C VAL A 149 15.41 -12.22 4.42
N GLN A 150 16.45 -12.51 3.62
CA GLN A 150 17.77 -11.86 3.75
C GLN A 150 17.96 -10.68 2.78
N GLY A 151 17.21 -10.64 1.68
CA GLY A 151 17.17 -9.50 0.77
C GLY A 151 16.30 -8.36 1.30
N THR A 152 15.71 -7.60 0.38
CA THR A 152 14.76 -6.54 0.74
C THR A 152 13.42 -7.16 1.13
N GLY A 153 12.78 -6.64 2.16
CA GLY A 153 11.44 -7.06 2.58
C GLY A 153 10.42 -6.85 1.46
N ALA A 154 10.22 -5.60 1.07
CA ALA A 154 9.34 -5.22 -0.03
C ALA A 154 9.95 -4.12 -0.91
N ILE A 155 9.98 -4.37 -2.23
CA ILE A 155 10.33 -3.38 -3.25
C ILE A 155 9.07 -3.01 -4.02
N MET A 156 8.71 -1.74 -4.03
CA MET A 156 7.48 -1.23 -4.66
C MET A 156 7.84 -0.12 -5.63
N GLN A 157 7.47 -0.31 -6.89
CA GLN A 157 7.72 0.65 -7.94
C GLN A 157 6.49 0.88 -8.82
N HIS A 158 6.54 1.94 -9.60
CA HIS A 158 5.57 2.19 -10.66
C HIS A 158 5.78 1.31 -11.89
N TYR A 159 4.70 1.11 -12.64
CA TYR A 159 4.69 0.63 -14.01
C TYR A 159 4.77 1.81 -14.98
N ASP A 160 5.73 1.77 -15.90
CA ASP A 160 5.88 2.71 -17.03
C ASP A 160 6.05 2.00 -18.39
N SER A 161 5.05 2.06 -19.25
CA SER A 161 5.10 1.33 -20.51
C SER A 161 6.29 1.70 -21.41
N GLY A 162 6.99 2.82 -21.14
CA GLY A 162 8.15 3.29 -21.89
C GLY A 162 7.77 3.96 -23.20
N PHE A 163 6.46 4.06 -23.49
CA PHE A 163 5.92 4.83 -24.59
C PHE A 163 5.50 6.22 -24.09
N ALA A 164 5.85 7.25 -24.86
CA ALA A 164 5.44 8.62 -24.57
C ALA A 164 3.91 8.71 -24.45
N ASP A 165 3.45 9.56 -23.55
CA ASP A 165 2.03 9.82 -23.26
C ASP A 165 1.25 8.60 -22.74
N SER A 166 1.92 7.50 -22.41
CA SER A 166 1.28 6.35 -21.77
C SER A 166 1.08 6.60 -20.28
N GLN A 167 -0.11 6.24 -19.77
CA GLN A 167 -0.38 6.30 -18.34
C GLN A 167 0.59 5.40 -17.57
N GLN A 168 1.24 5.97 -16.56
CA GLN A 168 2.03 5.23 -15.58
C GLN A 168 1.18 4.88 -14.36
N TYR A 169 1.55 3.81 -13.66
CA TYR A 169 0.75 3.33 -12.54
C TYR A 169 1.62 3.02 -11.33
N GLY A 170 1.40 3.75 -10.23
CA GLY A 170 2.13 3.55 -8.98
C GLY A 170 1.66 2.29 -8.26
N THR A 171 2.51 1.75 -7.39
CA THR A 171 2.04 0.74 -6.43
C THR A 171 1.36 1.47 -5.26
N LEU A 172 0.16 1.03 -4.89
CA LEU A 172 -0.54 1.49 -3.68
C LEU A 172 -0.60 0.33 -2.69
N ALA A 173 -0.04 0.50 -1.50
CA ALA A 173 0.13 -0.60 -0.56
C ALA A 173 -0.20 -0.25 0.89
N PHE A 174 -0.79 -1.22 1.59
CA PHE A 174 -1.07 -1.18 3.01
C PHE A 174 -0.40 -2.38 3.70
N PHE A 175 0.42 -2.10 4.72
CA PHE A 175 1.12 -3.10 5.51
C PHE A 175 0.73 -2.98 6.99
N THR A 176 0.40 -4.10 7.62
CA THR A 176 0.20 -4.10 9.07
C THR A 176 0.54 -5.43 9.74
N ASN A 177 1.19 -5.34 10.89
CA ASN A 177 1.51 -6.46 11.77
C ASN A 177 2.34 -7.56 11.09
N ASN A 178 3.13 -7.25 10.06
CA ASN A 178 4.07 -8.21 9.51
C ASN A 178 5.32 -8.30 10.40
N GLU A 179 5.91 -9.48 10.45
CA GLU A 179 7.19 -9.73 11.11
C GLU A 179 8.29 -9.88 10.05
N TRP A 180 9.27 -8.98 10.07
CA TRP A 180 10.41 -9.00 9.16
C TRP A 180 11.66 -9.55 9.86
N ASN A 181 12.17 -10.67 9.37
CA ASN A 181 13.31 -11.38 9.97
C ASN A 181 14.47 -11.46 8.98
N GLY A 182 15.54 -10.72 9.28
CA GLY A 182 16.82 -10.80 8.57
C GLY A 182 16.97 -9.90 7.34
N VAL A 183 15.98 -9.04 7.06
CA VAL A 183 15.96 -8.16 5.88
C VAL A 183 17.12 -7.16 5.91
N SER A 184 17.69 -6.87 4.75
CA SER A 184 18.71 -5.82 4.60
C SER A 184 18.10 -4.43 4.60
N VAL A 185 16.98 -4.28 3.89
CA VAL A 185 16.13 -3.09 3.80
C VAL A 185 14.69 -3.59 3.97
N THR A 186 13.87 -2.91 4.75
CA THR A 186 12.48 -3.36 4.94
C THR A 186 11.59 -2.89 3.80
N TYR A 187 11.65 -1.61 3.46
CA TYR A 187 10.87 -1.00 2.39
C TYR A 187 11.75 -0.20 1.44
N ASN A 188 11.66 -0.51 0.14
CA ASN A 188 12.24 0.29 -0.93
C ASN A 188 11.12 0.74 -1.87
N VAL A 189 10.83 2.04 -1.89
CA VAL A 189 9.64 2.61 -2.54
C VAL A 189 10.06 3.63 -3.59
N SER A 190 9.50 3.50 -4.79
CA SER A 190 9.65 4.49 -5.85
C SER A 190 8.35 4.74 -6.62
N LYS A 191 8.02 6.02 -6.84
CA LYS A 191 6.84 6.49 -7.57
C LYS A 191 5.55 5.75 -7.15
N SER A 192 5.38 5.55 -5.85
CA SER A 192 4.38 4.66 -5.24
C SER A 192 3.95 5.24 -3.88
N SER A 193 2.78 4.83 -3.39
CA SER A 193 2.25 5.25 -2.08
C SER A 193 2.10 4.04 -1.17
N VAL A 194 2.69 4.11 0.02
CA VAL A 194 2.79 3.00 0.97
C VAL A 194 2.40 3.47 2.36
N THR A 195 1.43 2.79 2.96
CA THR A 195 1.07 2.97 4.37
C THR A 195 1.50 1.76 5.18
N VAL A 196 2.20 1.96 6.29
CA VAL A 196 2.70 0.90 7.18
C VAL A 196 2.31 1.19 8.61
N GLN A 197 1.79 0.19 9.33
CA GLN A 197 1.43 0.37 10.73
C GLN A 197 1.67 -0.86 11.62
N SER A 198 1.98 -0.58 12.89
CA SER A 198 2.06 -1.60 13.95
C SER A 198 3.03 -2.75 13.63
N GLU A 199 4.18 -2.42 13.04
CA GLU A 199 5.27 -3.37 12.75
C GLU A 199 6.53 -3.03 13.54
N TYR A 200 7.36 -4.04 13.78
CA TYR A 200 8.74 -3.82 14.19
C TYR A 200 9.62 -3.76 12.94
N ILE A 201 10.37 -2.67 12.78
CA ILE A 201 11.28 -2.48 11.66
C ILE A 201 12.69 -2.89 12.08
N PRO A 202 13.28 -3.95 11.51
CA PRO A 202 14.64 -4.36 11.84
C PRO A 202 15.67 -3.29 11.52
N SER A 203 16.72 -3.21 12.34
CA SER A 203 17.89 -2.39 12.00
C SER A 203 18.59 -2.97 10.77
N PRO A 204 18.91 -2.14 9.77
CA PRO A 204 19.61 -2.61 8.58
C PRO A 204 21.08 -2.91 8.89
N PRO A 205 21.82 -3.54 7.94
CA PRO A 205 23.27 -3.59 7.97
C PRO A 205 23.93 -2.20 8.05
N PRO A 206 25.22 -2.09 8.40
CA PRO A 206 25.94 -0.82 8.36
C PRO A 206 25.85 -0.15 6.98
N ASP A 207 25.76 1.18 6.97
CA ASP A 207 25.67 2.03 5.78
C ASP A 207 24.38 1.86 4.93
N GLU A 208 23.40 1.10 5.43
CA GLU A 208 22.07 0.93 4.85
C GLU A 208 20.99 1.60 5.72
N HIS A 209 19.81 1.82 5.15
CA HIS A 209 18.65 2.38 5.85
C HIS A 209 17.46 1.42 5.75
N PRO A 210 16.62 1.30 6.81
CA PRO A 210 15.50 0.37 6.78
C PRO A 210 14.41 0.75 5.76
N VAL A 211 14.31 2.04 5.42
CA VAL A 211 13.38 2.57 4.42
C VAL A 211 14.14 3.44 3.43
N LEU A 212 13.97 3.15 2.14
CA LEU A 212 14.54 3.90 1.02
C LEU A 212 13.41 4.43 0.16
N LEU A 213 13.42 5.73 -0.11
CA LEU A 213 12.42 6.42 -0.93
C LEU A 213 13.09 7.12 -2.11
N SER A 214 12.51 6.98 -3.30
CA SER A 214 13.05 7.65 -4.49
C SER A 214 11.99 8.06 -5.50
N TRP A 215 12.30 9.07 -6.32
CA TRP A 215 11.57 9.45 -7.52
C TRP A 215 12.57 9.74 -8.64
N SER A 216 12.60 8.89 -9.66
CA SER A 216 13.75 8.79 -10.57
C SER A 216 13.77 9.76 -11.75
N ASP A 217 12.71 10.53 -11.98
CA ASP A 217 12.53 11.38 -13.16
C ASP A 217 11.85 12.72 -12.82
N GLN A 218 11.51 13.51 -13.84
CA GLN A 218 10.81 14.78 -13.65
C GLN A 218 9.37 14.55 -13.19
N GLU A 219 8.96 15.21 -12.11
CA GLU A 219 7.62 15.11 -11.55
C GLU A 219 6.54 15.64 -12.50
N ALA A 220 5.33 15.11 -12.32
CA ALA A 220 4.14 15.62 -12.98
C ALA A 220 3.70 16.94 -12.35
N TRP A 221 3.41 17.94 -13.19
CA TRP A 221 2.91 19.24 -12.74
C TRP A 221 2.15 19.96 -13.84
N VAL A 222 1.42 21.02 -13.49
CA VAL A 222 0.52 21.70 -14.42
C VAL A 222 1.20 22.21 -15.71
N LEU A 223 2.47 22.66 -15.63
CA LEU A 223 3.16 23.23 -16.80
C LEU A 223 3.73 22.16 -17.76
N ASN A 224 3.95 20.92 -17.31
CA ASN A 224 4.28 19.80 -18.21
C ASN A 224 3.04 18.98 -18.61
N GLY A 225 1.84 19.45 -18.26
CA GLY A 225 0.59 18.77 -18.60
C GLY A 225 0.44 17.42 -17.90
N TRP A 226 0.99 17.28 -16.69
CA TRP A 226 0.97 16.05 -15.88
C TRP A 226 1.71 14.86 -16.51
N GLN A 227 2.72 15.12 -17.34
CA GLN A 227 3.59 14.09 -17.89
C GLN A 227 4.30 13.32 -16.76
N ASN A 228 4.46 12.00 -16.94
CA ASN A 228 5.06 11.06 -15.97
C ASN A 228 4.27 10.88 -14.67
N GLY A 229 3.04 11.40 -14.61
CA GLY A 229 2.17 11.22 -13.45
C GLY A 229 1.77 9.76 -13.28
N VAL A 230 1.72 9.31 -12.03
CA VAL A 230 1.29 7.97 -11.66
C VAL A 230 -0.13 8.00 -11.11
N ILE A 231 -0.90 6.93 -11.35
CA ILE A 231 -2.19 6.71 -10.70
C ILE A 231 -2.26 5.25 -10.21
N PRO A 232 -3.17 4.86 -9.33
CA PRO A 232 -3.34 3.47 -8.96
C PRO A 232 -3.82 2.64 -10.15
N HIS A 233 -3.50 1.34 -10.17
CA HIS A 233 -4.01 0.46 -11.20
C HIS A 233 -5.54 0.29 -11.11
N GLU A 234 -6.20 0.41 -12.27
CA GLU A 234 -7.61 0.04 -12.45
C GLU A 234 -7.98 -1.34 -11.88
N VAL A 235 -9.07 -1.36 -11.10
CA VAL A 235 -9.64 -2.57 -10.46
C VAL A 235 -10.88 -3.10 -11.18
N ARG A 236 -11.38 -2.38 -12.19
CA ARG A 236 -12.57 -2.74 -12.98
C ARG A 236 -12.30 -2.48 -14.44
N ALA A 237 -12.79 -3.35 -15.32
CA ALA A 237 -12.68 -3.17 -16.77
C ALA A 237 -13.77 -2.26 -17.36
N CYS A 238 -14.83 -2.00 -16.58
CA CYS A 238 -15.96 -1.13 -16.93
C CYS A 238 -16.78 -0.80 -15.67
N ASP A 239 -17.64 0.22 -15.73
CA ASP A 239 -18.43 0.71 -14.58
C ASP A 239 -19.32 -0.36 -13.91
N THR A 240 -19.73 -1.37 -14.68
CA THR A 240 -20.61 -2.47 -14.22
C THR A 240 -19.89 -3.82 -14.12
N CYS A 241 -18.58 -3.84 -14.38
CA CYS A 241 -17.77 -5.06 -14.33
C CYS A 241 -17.45 -5.42 -12.88
N ASP A 242 -17.07 -6.69 -12.66
CA ASP A 242 -16.59 -7.19 -11.37
C ASP A 242 -15.45 -6.30 -10.83
N ASP A 243 -15.45 -6.09 -9.51
CA ASP A 243 -14.42 -5.35 -8.79
C ASP A 243 -13.31 -6.28 -8.29
N PHE A 244 -12.09 -6.03 -8.78
CA PHE A 244 -10.86 -6.75 -8.46
C PHE A 244 -9.98 -6.03 -7.42
N THR A 245 -10.53 -5.05 -6.69
CA THR A 245 -9.88 -4.46 -5.52
C THR A 245 -9.45 -5.59 -4.57
N PRO A 246 -8.22 -5.56 -4.00
CA PRO A 246 -7.79 -6.56 -3.03
C PRO A 246 -8.85 -6.77 -1.93
N TYR A 247 -8.96 -7.99 -1.42
CA TYR A 247 -9.98 -8.29 -0.42
C TYR A 247 -9.72 -7.51 0.86
N ASN A 248 -10.74 -6.79 1.33
CA ASN A 248 -10.67 -5.92 2.50
C ASN A 248 -9.57 -4.85 2.40
N PHE A 249 -9.28 -4.38 1.18
CA PHE A 249 -8.35 -3.28 0.95
C PHE A 249 -8.86 -2.03 1.67
N PRO A 250 -8.12 -1.46 2.64
CA PRO A 250 -8.66 -0.41 3.49
C PRO A 250 -8.60 0.98 2.85
N LEU A 251 -7.63 1.19 1.96
CA LEU A 251 -7.36 2.48 1.33
C LEU A 251 -8.36 2.74 0.18
N ALA A 252 -8.73 4.00 -0.01
CA ALA A 252 -9.31 4.44 -1.25
C ALA A 252 -8.34 4.20 -2.41
N ILE A 253 -8.85 3.95 -3.62
CA ILE A 253 -8.02 3.73 -4.81
C ILE A 253 -7.58 5.09 -5.38
N ASN A 254 -6.74 5.79 -4.62
CA ASN A 254 -6.14 7.08 -4.94
C ASN A 254 -4.69 7.14 -4.44
N MET A 255 -3.85 7.96 -5.07
CA MET A 255 -2.51 8.32 -4.60
C MET A 255 -2.09 9.64 -5.25
N ASP A 256 -1.14 10.33 -4.62
CA ASP A 256 -0.51 11.50 -5.21
C ASP A 256 0.20 11.14 -6.49
N ASN A 257 -0.11 11.87 -7.56
CA ASN A 257 0.31 11.50 -8.90
C ASN A 257 1.75 11.92 -9.23
N ASN A 258 2.39 12.68 -8.35
CA ASN A 258 3.69 13.31 -8.54
C ASN A 258 4.64 13.10 -7.35
N SER A 259 4.30 12.21 -6.41
CA SER A 259 5.11 11.95 -5.22
C SER A 259 5.25 10.46 -4.91
N THR A 260 6.40 10.09 -4.34
CA THR A 260 6.57 8.85 -3.59
C THR A 260 6.20 9.12 -2.15
N VAL A 261 5.15 8.46 -1.66
CA VAL A 261 4.60 8.70 -0.31
C VAL A 261 4.84 7.50 0.58
N PHE A 262 5.41 7.74 1.77
CA PHE A 262 5.56 6.72 2.81
C PHE A 262 4.92 7.20 4.11
N THR A 263 3.77 6.61 4.43
CA THR A 263 2.99 6.89 5.63
C THR A 263 3.27 5.83 6.69
N PHE A 264 3.64 6.23 7.91
CA PHE A 264 3.90 5.27 8.98
C PHE A 264 3.28 5.66 10.32
N SER A 265 2.70 4.68 11.03
CA SER A 265 2.16 4.86 12.38
C SER A 265 2.51 3.69 13.31
N ASN A 266 2.74 4.00 14.58
CA ASN A 266 2.98 2.98 15.62
C ASN A 266 4.04 1.92 15.24
N LEU A 267 5.09 2.33 14.53
CA LEU A 267 6.21 1.45 14.18
C LEU A 267 7.24 1.45 15.30
N SER A 268 7.74 0.25 15.62
CA SER A 268 8.86 0.12 16.55
C SER A 268 10.17 0.16 15.80
N ASN A 269 11.15 0.90 16.33
CA ASN A 269 12.50 1.07 15.76
C ASN A 269 12.55 1.84 14.42
N LEU A 270 11.53 2.63 14.08
CA LEU A 270 11.55 3.59 12.98
C LEU A 270 11.23 5.00 13.47
N ASP A 271 11.94 5.98 12.94
CA ASP A 271 11.74 7.43 13.07
C ASP A 271 12.24 8.09 11.77
N LEU A 272 12.06 9.41 11.63
CA LEU A 272 12.38 10.14 10.40
C LEU A 272 13.87 10.02 10.01
N SER A 273 14.77 9.98 10.99
CA SER A 273 16.23 9.82 10.77
C SER A 273 16.64 8.48 10.14
N LYS A 274 15.69 7.54 10.03
CA LYS A 274 15.89 6.21 9.42
C LYS A 274 15.23 6.06 8.06
N VAL A 275 14.52 7.08 7.58
CA VAL A 275 13.88 7.08 6.26
C VAL A 275 14.77 7.83 5.30
N LYS A 276 15.50 7.12 4.44
CA LYS A 276 16.42 7.75 3.49
C LYS A 276 15.70 8.18 2.23
N ILE A 277 15.90 9.42 1.84
CA ILE A 277 15.47 9.99 0.56
C ILE A 277 16.66 9.97 -0.40
N GLU A 278 16.57 9.17 -1.46
CA GLU A 278 17.63 8.99 -2.47
C GLU A 278 17.41 9.83 -3.75
N THR A 279 16.51 10.81 -3.68
CA THR A 279 16.14 11.66 -4.82
C THR A 279 16.94 12.95 -4.84
N GLN A 280 17.06 13.57 -6.01
CA GLN A 280 17.48 14.97 -6.06
C GLN A 280 16.42 15.85 -5.39
N PRO A 281 16.82 16.94 -4.72
CA PRO A 281 15.92 17.73 -3.89
C PRO A 281 14.95 18.54 -4.75
N THR A 282 13.78 17.96 -4.99
CA THR A 282 12.68 18.58 -5.69
C THR A 282 11.46 18.56 -4.76
N LYS A 283 10.78 19.71 -4.67
CA LYS A 283 9.92 20.06 -3.52
C LYS A 283 8.81 19.02 -3.23
N TYR A 284 8.38 18.21 -4.20
CA TYR A 284 7.24 17.29 -4.03
C TYR A 284 7.53 15.83 -4.37
N ALA A 285 8.74 15.51 -4.82
CA ALA A 285 9.03 14.19 -5.37
C ALA A 285 8.90 13.05 -4.34
N VAL A 286 9.19 13.32 -3.07
CA VAL A 286 9.13 12.36 -1.99
C VAL A 286 8.53 13.01 -0.76
N GLN A 287 7.56 12.34 -0.15
CA GLN A 287 6.92 12.77 1.08
C GLN A 287 6.93 11.64 2.11
N VAL A 288 7.34 11.98 3.33
CA VAL A 288 7.29 11.09 4.49
C VAL A 288 6.17 11.55 5.41
N GLN A 289 5.20 10.70 5.70
CA GLN A 289 4.04 11.07 6.52
C GLN A 289 4.11 10.32 7.85
N ARG A 290 4.32 11.04 8.95
CA ARG A 290 4.08 10.50 10.29
C ARG A 290 2.57 10.46 10.50
N ALA A 291 2.07 9.33 10.97
CA ALA A 291 0.63 9.10 11.12
C ALA A 291 0.27 8.62 12.52
N GLU A 292 -0.99 8.84 12.88
CA GLU A 292 -1.60 8.29 14.09
C GLU A 292 -2.44 7.06 13.78
N LEU A 293 -2.49 6.14 14.75
CA LEU A 293 -3.45 5.04 14.72
C LEU A 293 -4.85 5.56 15.08
N VAL A 294 -5.82 5.25 14.23
CA VAL A 294 -7.21 5.69 14.35
C VAL A 294 -8.15 4.49 14.37
N ARG A 295 -9.21 4.56 15.18
CA ARG A 295 -10.30 3.57 15.19
C ARG A 295 -11.62 4.19 15.63
N PHE A 296 -12.72 3.76 15.00
CA PHE A 296 -14.07 4.18 15.38
C PHE A 296 -14.90 3.00 15.89
N GLN A 297 -15.81 3.28 16.82
CA GLN A 297 -16.90 2.37 17.18
C GLN A 297 -18.24 2.95 16.73
N THR A 298 -19.06 2.20 15.99
CA THR A 298 -20.40 2.60 15.60
C THR A 298 -21.44 2.03 16.56
N LEU A 299 -22.31 2.91 17.06
CA LEU A 299 -23.42 2.57 17.95
C LEU A 299 -24.74 3.14 17.42
N VAL A 300 -25.85 2.50 17.78
CA VAL A 300 -27.22 2.99 17.56
C VAL A 300 -28.01 2.74 18.84
N ASN A 301 -28.56 3.78 19.46
CA ASN A 301 -29.23 3.67 20.78
C ASN A 301 -28.39 2.89 21.82
N GLY A 302 -27.06 3.07 21.81
CA GLY A 302 -26.11 2.37 22.68
C GLY A 302 -25.87 0.89 22.35
N GLN A 303 -26.43 0.38 21.24
CA GLN A 303 -26.16 -0.97 20.72
C GLN A 303 -25.09 -0.90 19.62
N ARG A 304 -24.20 -1.89 19.58
CA ARG A 304 -23.13 -1.99 18.58
C ARG A 304 -23.70 -2.25 17.19
N VAL A 305 -23.10 -1.64 16.17
CA VAL A 305 -23.52 -1.79 14.78
C VAL A 305 -22.41 -2.43 13.97
N GLU A 306 -22.49 -3.75 13.78
CA GLU A 306 -21.62 -4.46 12.83
C GLU A 306 -21.88 -4.02 11.38
N ASN A 307 -20.95 -4.22 10.47
CA ASN A 307 -21.12 -3.97 9.03
C ASN A 307 -21.64 -2.56 8.69
N ALA A 308 -21.40 -1.57 9.56
CA ALA A 308 -21.49 -0.17 9.20
C ALA A 308 -20.24 0.23 8.41
N ASN A 309 -20.45 0.98 7.33
CA ASN A 309 -19.37 1.57 6.56
C ASN A 309 -18.97 2.89 7.22
N VAL A 310 -17.68 3.13 7.36
CA VAL A 310 -17.08 4.37 7.83
C VAL A 310 -16.16 4.87 6.72
N LEU A 311 -16.60 5.92 6.04
CA LEU A 311 -15.81 6.66 5.06
C LEU A 311 -14.99 7.72 5.80
N ILE A 312 -13.71 7.83 5.47
CA ILE A 312 -12.82 8.88 5.97
C ILE A 312 -12.33 9.71 4.80
N GLU A 313 -12.41 11.02 4.95
CA GLU A 313 -12.01 12.01 3.95
C GLU A 313 -10.99 12.99 4.55
N ASP A 314 -10.12 13.56 3.72
CA ASP A 314 -9.24 14.66 4.12
C ASP A 314 -9.98 16.01 4.24
N ALA A 315 -9.24 17.06 4.56
CA ALA A 315 -9.72 18.44 4.68
C ALA A 315 -10.29 19.01 3.38
N LEU A 316 -9.98 18.42 2.22
CA LEU A 316 -10.46 18.83 0.90
C LEU A 316 -11.63 17.97 0.38
N GLY A 317 -11.99 16.91 1.10
CA GLY A 317 -13.08 15.99 0.74
C GLY A 317 -12.64 14.86 -0.20
N ASN A 318 -11.35 14.52 -0.24
CA ASN A 318 -10.89 13.33 -0.95
C ASN A 318 -11.04 12.09 -0.07
N ASP A 319 -11.62 11.02 -0.62
CA ASP A 319 -11.73 9.73 0.06
C ASP A 319 -10.34 9.16 0.37
N LEU A 320 -10.11 8.76 1.63
CA LEU A 320 -8.87 8.13 2.09
C LEU A 320 -9.07 6.66 2.47
N TYR A 321 -10.16 6.36 3.19
CA TYR A 321 -10.47 5.02 3.67
C TYR A 321 -11.95 4.72 3.56
N SER A 322 -12.28 3.46 3.26
CA SER A 322 -13.63 2.92 3.41
C SER A 322 -13.58 1.64 4.23
N LEU A 323 -14.07 1.72 5.47
CA LEU A 323 -13.87 0.68 6.47
C LEU A 323 -15.20 0.07 6.89
N GLU A 324 -15.23 -1.25 7.06
CA GLU A 324 -16.37 -1.94 7.64
C GLU A 324 -16.11 -2.29 9.10
N THR A 325 -17.14 -2.11 9.93
CA THR A 325 -17.10 -2.42 11.35
C THR A 325 -17.32 -3.90 11.63
N ASP A 326 -16.60 -4.43 12.63
CA ASP A 326 -16.69 -5.81 13.10
C ASP A 326 -17.95 -6.07 13.96
N SER A 327 -18.09 -7.29 14.48
CA SER A 327 -19.22 -7.67 15.36
C SER A 327 -19.31 -6.85 16.65
N ASP A 328 -18.20 -6.24 17.07
CA ASP A 328 -18.12 -5.39 18.24
C ASP A 328 -18.43 -3.91 17.92
N GLY A 329 -18.73 -3.61 16.64
CA GLY A 329 -19.04 -2.29 16.12
C GLY A 329 -17.79 -1.47 15.79
N TYR A 330 -16.60 -2.06 15.82
CA TYR A 330 -15.36 -1.30 15.59
C TYR A 330 -14.86 -1.42 14.17
N THR A 331 -14.34 -0.33 13.61
CA THR A 331 -13.49 -0.40 12.41
C THR A 331 -12.20 -1.18 12.75
N PRO A 332 -11.45 -1.71 11.78
CA PRO A 332 -10.04 -2.00 12.02
C PRO A 332 -9.29 -0.74 12.46
N TRP A 333 -8.11 -0.92 13.04
CA TRP A 333 -7.15 0.17 13.19
C TRP A 333 -6.58 0.56 11.83
N PHE A 334 -6.47 1.86 11.57
CA PHE A 334 -5.93 2.42 10.33
C PHE A 334 -5.05 3.64 10.64
N SER A 335 -4.27 4.09 9.65
CA SER A 335 -3.33 5.21 9.80
C SER A 335 -3.86 6.46 9.13
N LEU A 336 -3.89 7.58 9.83
CA LEU A 336 -4.10 8.89 9.22
C LEU A 336 -2.86 9.74 9.44
N ALA A 337 -2.36 10.33 8.36
CA ALA A 337 -1.24 11.26 8.43
C ALA A 337 -1.55 12.35 9.45
N SER A 338 -0.60 12.66 10.30
CA SER A 338 -0.71 13.74 11.25
C SER A 338 0.34 14.78 10.95
N ASN A 339 1.52 14.39 10.47
CA ASN A 339 2.57 15.31 10.06
C ASN A 339 3.17 14.91 8.73
N PHE A 340 3.38 15.87 7.86
CA PHE A 340 3.84 15.67 6.49
C PHE A 340 5.26 16.23 6.38
N HIS A 341 6.19 15.44 5.85
CA HIS A 341 7.60 15.80 5.87
C HIS A 341 8.23 15.76 4.47
N LEU A 342 8.97 16.82 4.14
CA LEU A 342 9.63 17.03 2.84
C LEU A 342 11.07 17.50 3.03
N ASP A 343 11.99 16.92 2.25
CA ASP A 343 13.41 17.31 2.21
C ASP A 343 13.72 18.06 0.91
N PHE A 344 13.82 19.39 0.98
CA PHE A 344 14.09 20.21 -0.21
C PHE A 344 14.88 21.50 0.06
N ARG A 345 15.45 22.05 -1.02
CA ARG A 345 16.25 23.29 -0.97
C ARG A 345 15.40 24.51 -0.63
N GLY A 346 15.93 25.37 0.22
CA GLY A 346 15.37 26.71 0.46
C GLY A 346 14.54 26.80 1.74
N LEU A 347 14.39 25.69 2.46
CA LEU A 347 13.94 25.68 3.84
C LEU A 347 14.94 26.38 4.75
N ALA A 348 14.43 27.01 5.81
CA ALA A 348 15.25 27.48 6.91
C ALA A 348 15.62 26.30 7.83
N GLY A 349 16.58 26.50 8.75
CA GLY A 349 17.06 25.44 9.64
C GLY A 349 17.76 24.30 8.90
N GLY A 350 18.53 23.49 9.64
CA GLY A 350 19.11 22.28 9.06
C GLY A 350 20.18 22.45 7.98
N ASP A 351 20.62 21.31 7.44
CA ASP A 351 21.52 21.22 6.27
C ASP A 351 20.72 20.76 5.02
N ASN A 352 19.57 21.38 4.80
CA ASN A 352 18.61 20.92 3.78
C ASN A 352 19.09 21.23 2.36
N PRO A 353 19.16 20.25 1.45
CA PRO A 353 18.74 18.86 1.61
C PRO A 353 19.90 17.93 2.00
N ASP A 354 19.66 17.03 2.95
CA ASP A 354 20.64 16.03 3.42
C ASP A 354 20.21 14.57 3.17
N GLY A 355 19.01 14.39 2.61
CA GLY A 355 18.39 13.11 2.29
C GLY A 355 17.62 12.49 3.46
N PHE A 356 17.25 13.28 4.46
CA PHE A 356 16.31 12.97 5.53
C PHE A 356 15.36 14.16 5.70
N ALA A 357 14.13 13.88 6.14
CA ALA A 357 13.13 14.91 6.41
C ALA A 357 12.87 15.00 7.92
N ASP A 358 13.90 15.34 8.69
CA ASP A 358 13.91 15.32 10.16
C ASP A 358 14.34 16.66 10.81
N ASP A 359 14.50 17.72 10.04
CA ASP A 359 14.81 19.08 10.52
C ASP A 359 13.56 19.94 10.83
N GLU A 360 13.76 21.05 11.57
CA GLU A 360 12.71 21.91 12.19
C GLU A 360 11.69 22.53 11.21
N PHE A 361 12.01 22.63 9.92
CA PHE A 361 11.16 23.27 8.90
C PHE A 361 10.77 22.32 7.78
N GLU A 362 10.93 21.02 8.00
CA GLU A 362 10.62 19.97 7.04
C GLU A 362 9.30 19.28 7.37
N ASP A 363 8.37 19.98 8.05
CA ASP A 363 7.09 19.44 8.48
C ASP A 363 5.90 20.07 7.72
N SER A 364 4.67 19.81 8.16
CA SER A 364 3.45 20.20 7.44
C SER A 364 3.30 21.71 7.27
N CYS A 365 4.05 22.53 8.00
CA CYS A 365 4.05 23.98 7.80
C CYS A 365 4.90 24.45 6.61
N SER A 366 5.50 23.53 5.85
CA SER A 366 6.31 23.80 4.67
C SER A 366 6.00 22.88 3.49
N ASP A 367 4.94 22.08 3.59
CA ASP A 367 4.59 21.08 2.60
C ASP A 367 3.86 21.64 1.38
N GLY A 368 3.37 22.88 1.47
CA GLY A 368 2.65 23.58 0.42
C GLY A 368 1.19 23.15 0.25
N GLU A 369 0.63 22.40 1.21
CA GLU A 369 -0.75 21.93 1.23
C GLU A 369 -1.56 22.63 2.33
N ASP A 370 -2.89 22.63 2.16
CA ASP A 370 -3.88 23.15 3.13
C ASP A 370 -4.37 21.95 3.95
N ASN A 371 -3.70 21.67 5.05
CA ASN A 371 -3.88 20.43 5.80
C ASN A 371 -5.16 20.43 6.65
N ASP A 372 -5.71 21.61 6.97
CA ASP A 372 -6.91 21.76 7.78
C ASP A 372 -8.15 22.26 6.99
N GLY A 373 -7.95 22.75 5.77
CA GLY A 373 -8.99 23.15 4.82
C GLY A 373 -9.48 24.60 4.99
N ASP A 374 -8.74 25.46 5.71
CA ASP A 374 -9.12 26.85 5.98
C ASP A 374 -8.72 27.86 4.87
N LEU A 375 -8.03 27.37 3.83
CA LEU A 375 -7.49 28.09 2.67
C LEU A 375 -6.21 28.89 2.93
N LEU A 376 -5.57 28.71 4.07
CA LEU A 376 -4.21 29.15 4.36
C LEU A 376 -3.24 27.99 4.17
N LEU A 377 -1.97 28.31 3.96
CA LEU A 377 -0.93 27.34 3.62
C LEU A 377 0.33 27.69 4.40
N ASP A 378 1.06 26.69 4.87
CA ASP A 378 2.42 26.85 5.39
C ASP A 378 2.54 28.01 6.41
N THR A 379 3.54 28.88 6.26
CA THR A 379 3.77 30.06 7.12
C THR A 379 2.68 31.13 7.06
N ASP A 380 1.80 31.10 6.06
CA ASP A 380 0.66 32.01 6.01
C ASP A 380 -0.49 31.52 6.92
N ASP A 381 -0.42 30.28 7.39
CA ASP A 381 -1.33 29.66 8.34
C ASP A 381 -1.01 30.07 9.80
N PRO A 382 -2.01 30.55 10.59
CA PRO A 382 -1.85 30.87 12.00
C PRO A 382 -1.48 29.69 12.92
N ASP A 383 -1.79 28.46 12.55
CA ASP A 383 -1.46 27.23 13.29
C ASP A 383 0.03 26.85 13.12
N CYS A 384 0.68 27.42 12.12
CA CYS A 384 2.11 27.29 11.85
C CYS A 384 2.98 28.30 12.63
N ASP A 385 3.27 27.99 13.90
CA ASP A 385 4.21 28.72 14.76
C ASP A 385 5.53 27.96 14.96
N TYR A 386 6.46 28.20 14.03
CA TYR A 386 7.84 27.70 14.11
C TYR A 386 8.61 28.18 15.35
N SER A 387 8.20 29.25 16.02
CA SER A 387 8.86 29.69 17.26
C SER A 387 8.51 28.81 18.46
N ALA A 388 7.41 28.07 18.35
CA ALA A 388 6.96 27.06 19.29
C ALA A 388 7.27 25.62 18.82
N GLY A 389 7.83 25.46 17.61
CA GLY A 389 8.05 24.16 16.96
C GLY A 389 6.73 23.44 16.69
N THR A 390 5.70 24.19 16.29
CA THR A 390 4.39 23.62 15.94
C THR A 390 4.32 23.30 14.46
N ARG A 391 3.42 22.36 14.14
CA ARG A 391 3.06 21.92 12.80
C ARG A 391 1.62 22.32 12.51
N GLU A 392 1.22 22.32 11.24
CA GLU A 392 -0.17 22.44 10.85
C GLU A 392 -0.92 21.16 11.23
N LEU A 393 -2.10 21.28 11.83
CA LEU A 393 -2.90 20.13 12.27
C LEU A 393 -3.82 19.66 11.14
N SER A 394 -3.71 18.39 10.76
CA SER A 394 -4.60 17.82 9.74
C SER A 394 -6.04 17.69 10.23
N LEU A 395 -6.99 18.19 9.43
CA LEU A 395 -8.43 17.97 9.62
C LEU A 395 -8.91 16.80 8.78
N TYR A 396 -9.68 15.92 9.41
CA TYR A 396 -10.31 14.78 8.77
C TYR A 396 -11.82 14.82 8.96
N ARG A 397 -12.53 14.26 7.98
CA ARG A 397 -13.99 14.08 8.04
C ARG A 397 -14.32 12.61 8.04
N TYR A 398 -15.43 12.27 8.69
CA TYR A 398 -15.99 10.94 8.64
C TYR A 398 -17.45 10.98 8.21
N THR A 399 -17.87 9.94 7.49
CA THR A 399 -19.28 9.61 7.27
C THR A 399 -19.47 8.14 7.58
N ALA A 400 -20.20 7.83 8.65
CA ALA A 400 -20.54 6.48 9.05
C ALA A 400 -22.01 6.18 8.73
N TYR A 401 -22.30 5.06 8.09
CA TYR A 401 -23.68 4.71 7.76
C TYR A 401 -23.91 3.20 7.68
N ARG A 402 -25.15 2.79 7.95
CA ARG A 402 -25.66 1.45 7.66
C ARG A 402 -27.14 1.50 7.36
N PHE A 403 -27.56 0.89 6.26
CA PHE A 403 -28.97 0.84 5.88
C PHE A 403 -29.83 0.22 7.00
N GLY A 404 -30.88 0.93 7.40
CA GLY A 404 -31.78 0.52 8.49
C GLY A 404 -31.30 0.88 9.90
N TYR A 405 -30.09 1.42 10.04
CA TYR A 405 -29.50 1.80 11.33
C TYR A 405 -29.18 3.29 11.45
N GLY A 406 -28.95 3.99 10.34
CA GLY A 406 -28.78 5.43 10.32
C GLY A 406 -27.48 5.91 9.67
N ILE A 407 -27.20 7.19 9.86
CA ILE A 407 -25.98 7.89 9.43
C ILE A 407 -25.45 8.76 10.58
N ASP A 408 -24.15 8.97 10.62
CA ASP A 408 -23.45 9.94 11.46
C ASP A 408 -22.31 10.57 10.65
N SER A 409 -22.03 11.85 10.85
CA SER A 409 -20.98 12.55 10.11
C SER A 409 -20.39 13.69 10.94
N GLY A 410 -19.09 13.89 10.82
CA GLY A 410 -18.40 14.95 11.56
C GLY A 410 -16.96 15.13 11.10
N GLU A 411 -16.21 15.91 11.88
CA GLU A 411 -14.81 16.23 11.64
C GLU A 411 -13.99 16.09 12.92
N PHE A 412 -12.69 15.86 12.78
CA PHE A 412 -11.75 15.70 13.89
C PHE A 412 -10.32 16.04 13.44
N THR A 413 -9.46 16.40 14.40
CA THR A 413 -8.03 16.67 14.18
C THR A 413 -7.16 15.68 14.94
N LEU A 414 -5.91 15.52 14.52
CA LEU A 414 -4.94 14.60 15.14
C LEU A 414 -3.86 15.33 15.92
N SER A 415 -3.75 15.04 17.21
CA SER A 415 -2.82 15.70 18.15
C SER A 415 -1.62 14.81 18.58
N ASP A 416 -1.01 14.08 17.64
CA ASP A 416 0.15 13.21 17.87
C ASP A 416 -0.06 12.08 18.91
N THR A 417 -1.29 11.57 19.00
CA THR A 417 -1.63 10.39 19.80
C THR A 417 -2.63 9.50 19.07
N THR A 418 -2.64 8.21 19.40
CA THR A 418 -3.70 7.28 18.97
C THR A 418 -5.09 7.88 19.20
N TYR A 419 -5.88 7.96 18.13
CA TYR A 419 -7.24 8.51 18.15
C TYR A 419 -8.26 7.38 18.17
N GLN A 420 -9.22 7.47 19.09
CA GLN A 420 -10.35 6.55 19.11
C GLN A 420 -11.63 7.28 19.50
N ASP A 421 -12.70 7.06 18.75
CA ASP A 421 -13.98 7.71 19.00
C ASP A 421 -15.18 6.79 18.76
N THR A 422 -16.36 7.23 19.22
CA THR A 422 -17.64 6.54 19.09
C THR A 422 -18.60 7.35 18.23
N LEU A 423 -19.05 6.76 17.14
CA LEU A 423 -19.98 7.32 16.17
C LEU A 423 -21.40 6.83 16.48
N PHE A 424 -22.35 7.75 16.60
CA PHE A 424 -23.73 7.46 17.00
C PHE A 424 -24.64 7.57 15.77
N LEU A 425 -24.92 6.44 15.14
CA LEU A 425 -25.78 6.38 13.96
C LEU A 425 -27.22 6.74 14.34
N ASP A 426 -27.75 7.75 13.66
CA ASP A 426 -29.13 8.19 13.81
C ASP A 426 -29.96 7.81 12.58
N ASN A 427 -31.04 7.05 12.81
CA ASN A 427 -31.99 6.66 11.78
C ASN A 427 -33.10 7.70 11.71
N ASP A 428 -32.87 8.75 10.93
CA ASP A 428 -33.89 9.75 10.69
C ASP A 428 -35.14 9.14 10.03
N PRO A 429 -36.36 9.49 10.49
CA PRO A 429 -37.57 9.04 9.84
C PRO A 429 -37.58 9.52 8.38
N PRO A 430 -38.06 8.69 7.44
CA PRO A 430 -38.05 9.03 6.01
C PRO A 430 -38.75 10.36 5.76
N SER A 431 -38.03 11.32 5.18
CA SER A 431 -38.57 12.62 4.80
C SER A 431 -39.01 12.62 3.32
N VAL A 432 -40.16 13.23 3.04
CA VAL A 432 -40.63 13.49 1.67
C VAL A 432 -40.52 14.99 1.40
N SER A 433 -39.65 15.38 0.48
CA SER A 433 -39.63 16.74 -0.07
C SER A 433 -40.46 16.78 -1.36
N VAL A 434 -41.47 17.65 -1.39
CA VAL A 434 -42.27 17.89 -2.60
C VAL A 434 -41.69 19.12 -3.29
N ILE A 435 -41.05 18.92 -4.44
CA ILE A 435 -40.66 20.02 -5.33
C ILE A 435 -41.88 20.36 -6.18
N GLN A 436 -42.47 21.54 -5.97
CA GLN A 436 -43.47 22.09 -6.89
C GLN A 436 -42.74 22.75 -8.07
N ASN A 437 -42.99 22.21 -9.26
CA ASN A 437 -42.55 22.80 -10.53
C ASN A 437 -43.38 24.03 -10.92
#